data_AF-A0A7V1RGH4-F1
#
_entry.id   AF-A0A7V1RGH4-F1
#
_cell.length_a   1.000
_cell.length_b   1.000
_cell.length_c   1.000
_cell.angle_alpha   90.00
_cell.angle_beta   90.00
_cell.angle_gamma   90.00
#
_symmetry.space_group_name_H-M   'P 1'
#
loop_
_entity.id
_entity.type
_entity.pdbx_description
1 polymer ?
#
loop_
_entity_poly.entity_id
_entity_poly.type
_entity_poly.pdbx_seq_one_letter_code
_entity_poly.pdbx_strand_id
1 'polypeptide(L)'
;MNVHFEQNTERARPEFIAGDEPGLDLAASAARKQAQRLRAEIHRLRTARTRALSAAASWVLALAAASLLAAQAGPLWALLAVSTLAGLLTLVSPTGRTAARALAEAGDPHAAAALVLAATEGDRATRQAAEEALALALPRLSEESLQELGSDAREALPALLASLDGRLLVAVLRALGKVGGSRAIPAVRRVAESPAPPGDLRALARGRWRQWHRLSHYQWEEVRTAARQALAELEDRERQARLRTTLLRPATAEAGSEPLLRPAADACPENPLQLLRPAGNGQTPGEGAADHAEPIPRTLAAEEPAANPAAAGSTGTAAAGG
;
A
#
# COMPACT_ATOMS: atom_id res chain seq x y z
N MET A 1 17.55 64.27 9.80
CA MET A 1 16.70 64.02 8.62
C MET A 1 16.19 62.59 8.75
N ASN A 2 14.96 62.35 9.25
CA ASN A 2 13.69 62.49 8.52
C ASN A 2 13.84 61.93 7.09
N VAL A 3 13.10 60.91 6.66
CA VAL A 3 11.64 60.87 6.62
C VAL A 3 11.11 59.42 6.67
N HIS A 4 10.00 59.24 7.42
CA HIS A 4 9.05 58.14 7.38
C HIS A 4 8.80 57.53 5.99
N PHE A 5 8.86 56.21 5.88
CA PHE A 5 8.25 55.46 4.79
C PHE A 5 7.33 54.39 5.37
N GLU A 6 6.33 54.86 6.10
CA GLU A 6 5.27 54.05 6.70
C GLU A 6 3.94 54.50 6.07
N GLN A 7 3.79 54.31 4.76
CA GLN A 7 2.51 54.54 4.09
C GLN A 7 2.27 53.49 3.01
N ASN A 8 1.16 52.78 3.21
CA ASN A 8 0.24 52.39 2.15
C ASN A 8 0.50 51.06 1.42
N THR A 9 0.40 49.96 2.18
CA THR A 9 -0.01 48.66 1.61
C THR A 9 -1.34 48.20 2.23
N GLU A 10 -2.31 49.10 2.36
CA GLU A 10 -3.74 48.74 2.32
C GLU A 10 -4.12 48.46 0.85
N ARG A 11 -3.52 47.42 0.27
CA ARG A 11 -4.03 46.86 -0.98
C ARG A 11 -5.30 46.11 -0.62
N ALA A 12 -6.42 46.76 -0.93
CA ALA A 12 -7.68 46.18 -1.35
C ALA A 12 -7.75 44.67 -1.12
N ARG A 13 -8.33 44.26 0.03
CA ARG A 13 -8.91 42.93 0.13
C ARG A 13 -9.90 42.82 -1.04
N PRO A 14 -9.70 41.93 -2.01
CA PRO A 14 -10.79 41.62 -2.91
C PRO A 14 -11.91 41.11 -2.01
N GLU A 15 -13.02 41.85 -1.98
CA GLU A 15 -14.31 41.29 -1.58
C GLU A 15 -14.51 40.10 -2.50
N PHE A 16 -14.11 38.92 -2.01
CA PHE A 16 -14.43 37.65 -2.61
C PHE A 16 -15.93 37.52 -2.42
N ILE A 17 -16.67 38.10 -3.37
CA ILE A 17 -18.08 37.84 -3.57
C ILE A 17 -18.13 36.32 -3.65
N ALA A 18 -18.69 35.71 -2.61
CA ALA A 18 -19.07 34.31 -2.60
C ALA A 18 -20.16 34.16 -3.67
N GLY A 19 -19.72 34.14 -4.92
CA GLY A 19 -20.53 33.72 -6.04
C GLY A 19 -20.83 32.26 -5.76
N ASP A 20 -22.09 31.98 -5.53
CA ASP A 20 -22.67 30.68 -5.83
C ASP A 20 -22.04 30.21 -7.15
N GLU A 21 -21.21 29.18 -7.08
CA GLU A 21 -20.64 28.45 -8.22
C GLU A 21 -21.50 27.20 -8.45
N PRO A 22 -22.78 27.32 -8.90
CA PRO A 22 -23.67 26.18 -9.06
C PRO A 22 -23.15 25.18 -10.12
N GLY A 23 -22.16 25.57 -10.93
CA GLY A 23 -21.52 24.74 -11.94
C GLY A 23 -20.61 23.65 -11.36
N LEU A 24 -19.88 23.93 -10.29
CA LEU A 24 -18.95 22.97 -9.68
C LEU A 24 -19.69 21.81 -8.99
N ASP A 25 -20.81 22.10 -8.34
CA ASP A 25 -21.66 21.09 -7.72
C ASP A 25 -22.33 20.18 -8.76
N LEU A 26 -22.72 20.74 -9.92
CA LEU A 26 -23.26 19.96 -11.03
C LEU A 26 -22.23 18.99 -11.60
N ALA A 27 -21.00 19.44 -11.86
CA ALA A 27 -19.91 18.59 -12.37
C ALA A 27 -19.55 17.48 -11.37
N ALA A 28 -19.43 17.81 -10.07
CA ALA A 28 -19.16 16.83 -9.03
C ALA A 28 -20.27 15.79 -8.89
N SER A 29 -21.54 16.19 -9.04
CA SER A 29 -22.68 15.27 -9.00
C SER A 29 -22.73 14.31 -10.20
N ALA A 30 -22.33 14.78 -11.38
CA ALA A 30 -22.26 13.97 -12.60
C ALA A 30 -21.17 12.90 -12.50
N ALA A 31 -19.98 13.26 -12.00
CA ALA A 31 -18.87 12.33 -11.77
C ALA A 31 -19.26 11.23 -10.77
N ARG A 32 -19.92 11.59 -9.66
CA ARG A 32 -20.43 10.61 -8.67
C ARG A 32 -21.45 9.65 -9.28
N LYS A 33 -22.34 10.13 -10.15
CA LYS A 33 -23.30 9.27 -10.86
C LYS A 33 -22.61 8.28 -11.83
N GLN A 34 -21.58 8.71 -12.56
CA GLN A 34 -20.81 7.81 -13.42
C GLN A 34 -20.06 6.74 -12.62
N ALA A 35 -19.42 7.12 -11.51
CA ALA A 35 -18.74 6.17 -10.62
C ALA A 35 -19.72 5.14 -10.02
N GLN A 36 -20.92 5.57 -9.62
CA GLN A 36 -21.96 4.67 -9.13
C GLN A 36 -22.47 3.70 -10.21
N ARG A 37 -22.63 4.17 -11.45
CA ARG A 37 -23.01 3.29 -12.58
C ARG A 37 -21.96 2.22 -12.82
N LEU A 38 -20.68 2.58 -12.88
CA LEU A 38 -19.58 1.63 -13.05
C LEU A 38 -19.52 0.60 -11.92
N ARG A 39 -19.69 1.03 -10.66
CA ARG A 39 -19.75 0.10 -9.51
C ARG A 39 -20.92 -0.87 -9.60
N ALA A 40 -22.10 -0.39 -10.01
CA ALA A 40 -23.27 -1.25 -10.21
C ALA A 40 -23.05 -2.27 -11.35
N GLU A 41 -22.37 -1.86 -12.43
CA GLU A 41 -21.97 -2.74 -13.54
C GLU A 41 -21.05 -3.86 -13.06
N ILE A 42 -20.04 -3.52 -12.25
CA ILE A 42 -19.07 -4.49 -11.70
C ILE A 42 -19.77 -5.51 -10.80
N HIS A 43 -20.70 -5.09 -9.94
CA HIS A 43 -21.48 -6.02 -9.11
C HIS A 43 -22.41 -6.92 -9.93
N ARG A 44 -23.02 -6.40 -11.00
CA ARG A 44 -23.82 -7.20 -11.95
C ARG A 44 -22.95 -8.24 -12.65
N LEU A 45 -21.74 -7.90 -13.07
CA LEU A 45 -20.83 -8.84 -13.71
C LEU A 45 -20.36 -9.94 -12.74
N ARG A 46 -20.11 -9.63 -11.47
CA ARG A 46 -19.78 -10.65 -10.45
C ARG A 46 -20.92 -11.65 -10.24
N THR A 47 -22.15 -11.16 -10.12
CA THR A 47 -23.33 -12.03 -9.93
C THR A 47 -23.73 -12.79 -11.20
N ALA A 48 -23.50 -12.22 -12.39
CA ALA A 48 -23.66 -12.94 -13.65
C ALA A 48 -22.64 -14.07 -13.79
N ARG A 49 -21.40 -13.86 -13.31
CA ARG A 49 -20.34 -14.87 -13.37
C ARG A 49 -20.62 -16.06 -12.45
N THR A 50 -21.17 -15.85 -11.25
CA THR A 50 -21.59 -16.97 -10.39
C THR A 50 -22.73 -17.78 -11.01
N ARG A 51 -23.68 -17.12 -11.68
CA ARG A 51 -24.73 -17.80 -12.45
C ARG A 51 -24.20 -18.54 -13.67
N ALA A 52 -23.24 -17.96 -14.38
CA ALA A 52 -22.58 -18.61 -15.51
C ALA A 52 -21.77 -19.84 -15.06
N LEU A 53 -21.11 -19.78 -13.90
CA LEU A 53 -20.43 -20.92 -13.31
C LEU A 53 -21.42 -22.02 -12.88
N SER A 54 -22.55 -21.67 -12.29
CA SER A 54 -23.59 -22.67 -11.98
C SER A 54 -24.20 -23.28 -13.25
N ALA A 55 -24.37 -22.49 -14.32
CA ALA A 55 -24.85 -22.98 -15.60
C ALA A 55 -23.82 -23.88 -16.30
N ALA A 56 -22.53 -23.54 -16.22
CA ALA A 56 -21.46 -24.39 -16.72
C ALA A 56 -21.39 -25.71 -15.94
N ALA A 57 -21.53 -25.65 -14.60
CA ALA A 57 -21.61 -26.84 -13.76
C ALA A 57 -22.81 -27.71 -14.12
N SER A 58 -23.99 -27.12 -14.35
CA SER A 58 -25.17 -27.88 -14.78
C SER A 58 -24.99 -28.50 -16.16
N TRP A 59 -24.32 -27.81 -17.09
CA TRP A 59 -23.97 -28.37 -18.40
C TRP A 59 -23.00 -29.54 -18.32
N VAL A 60 -21.96 -29.43 -17.47
CA VAL A 60 -21.04 -30.54 -17.22
C VAL A 60 -21.77 -31.75 -16.63
N LEU A 61 -22.69 -31.51 -15.69
CA LEU A 61 -23.54 -32.56 -15.10
C LEU A 61 -24.47 -33.20 -16.14
N ALA A 62 -25.09 -32.39 -17.01
CA ALA A 62 -25.93 -32.87 -18.10
C ALA A 62 -25.13 -33.69 -19.11
N LEU A 63 -23.90 -33.27 -19.43
CA LEU A 63 -22.99 -34.02 -20.31
C LEU A 63 -22.49 -35.32 -19.66
N ALA A 64 -22.20 -35.32 -18.36
CA ALA A 64 -21.87 -36.53 -17.63
C ALA A 64 -23.04 -37.54 -17.68
N ALA A 65 -24.27 -37.07 -17.44
CA ALA A 65 -25.47 -37.88 -17.57
C ALA A 65 -25.68 -38.38 -19.01
N ALA A 66 -25.53 -37.51 -20.01
CA ALA A 66 -25.62 -37.86 -21.42
C ALA A 66 -24.54 -38.88 -21.83
N SER A 67 -23.33 -38.79 -21.27
CA SER A 67 -22.26 -39.76 -21.52
C SER A 67 -22.57 -41.14 -20.92
N LEU A 68 -23.22 -41.18 -19.74
CA LEU A 68 -23.72 -42.42 -19.14
C LEU A 68 -24.83 -43.06 -20.01
N LEU A 69 -25.73 -42.24 -20.56
CA LEU A 69 -26.78 -42.71 -21.47
C LEU A 69 -26.21 -43.17 -22.82
N ALA A 70 -25.20 -42.46 -23.35
CA ALA A 70 -24.53 -42.79 -24.59
C ALA A 70 -23.65 -44.04 -24.50
N ALA A 71 -23.32 -44.52 -23.30
CA ALA A 71 -22.67 -45.82 -23.11
C ALA A 71 -23.51 -46.99 -23.67
N GLN A 72 -24.82 -46.80 -23.89
CA GLN A 72 -25.66 -47.75 -24.62
C GLN A 72 -25.60 -47.62 -26.16
N ALA A 73 -25.13 -46.49 -26.70
CA ALA A 73 -25.19 -46.14 -28.12
C ALA A 73 -23.86 -46.32 -28.89
N GLY A 74 -22.79 -46.74 -28.21
CA GLY A 74 -21.49 -47.07 -28.81
C GLY A 74 -20.47 -45.93 -28.85
N PRO A 75 -19.17 -46.25 -29.06
CA PRO A 75 -18.02 -45.39 -28.74
C PRO A 75 -17.86 -44.15 -29.65
N LEU A 76 -18.48 -44.12 -30.82
CA LEU A 76 -18.33 -43.00 -31.77
C LEU A 76 -19.04 -41.71 -31.29
N TRP A 77 -20.12 -41.83 -30.53
CA TRP A 77 -20.84 -40.67 -29.97
C TRP A 77 -20.08 -39.98 -28.84
N ALA A 78 -19.28 -40.73 -28.07
CA ALA A 78 -18.46 -40.17 -27.00
C ALA A 78 -17.38 -39.22 -27.53
N LEU A 79 -16.80 -39.52 -28.70
CA LEU A 79 -15.76 -38.67 -29.31
C LEU A 79 -16.30 -37.32 -29.81
N LEU A 80 -17.52 -37.29 -30.35
CA LEU A 80 -18.17 -36.04 -30.79
C LEU A 80 -18.57 -35.15 -29.61
N ALA A 81 -19.03 -35.72 -28.50
CA ALA A 81 -19.39 -34.98 -27.29
C ALA A 81 -18.17 -34.32 -26.60
N VAL A 82 -17.02 -35.00 -26.59
CA VAL A 82 -15.77 -34.46 -26.02
C VAL A 82 -15.20 -33.34 -26.89
N SER A 83 -15.29 -33.46 -28.22
CA SER A 83 -14.83 -32.45 -29.18
C SER A 83 -15.60 -31.14 -29.08
N THR A 84 -16.94 -31.19 -29.02
CA THR A 84 -17.77 -29.98 -28.90
C THR A 84 -17.57 -29.29 -27.55
N LEU A 85 -17.36 -30.05 -26.47
CA LEU A 85 -17.07 -29.51 -25.14
C LEU A 85 -15.70 -28.80 -25.08
N ALA A 86 -14.67 -29.36 -25.71
CA ALA A 86 -13.35 -28.74 -25.81
C ALA A 86 -13.38 -27.44 -26.63
N GLY A 87 -14.17 -27.40 -27.71
CA GLY A 87 -14.41 -26.19 -28.50
C GLY A 87 -15.09 -25.10 -27.69
N LEU A 88 -16.16 -25.43 -26.95
CA LEU A 88 -16.95 -24.44 -26.20
C LEU A 88 -16.19 -23.83 -25.01
N LEU A 89 -15.32 -24.59 -24.34
CA LEU A 89 -14.52 -24.08 -23.21
C LEU A 89 -13.44 -23.07 -23.63
N THR A 90 -12.95 -23.13 -24.88
CA THR A 90 -11.85 -22.25 -25.33
C THR A 90 -12.32 -20.85 -25.76
N LEU A 91 -13.60 -20.69 -26.10
CA LEU A 91 -14.18 -19.40 -26.48
C LEU A 91 -14.42 -18.44 -25.30
N VAL A 92 -14.38 -18.93 -24.06
CA VAL A 92 -14.80 -18.14 -22.88
C VAL A 92 -13.64 -17.45 -22.15
N SER A 93 -12.36 -17.67 -22.49
CA SER A 93 -11.26 -17.24 -21.60
C SER A 93 -10.00 -16.51 -22.13
N PRO A 94 -9.80 -16.17 -23.42
CA PRO A 94 -8.60 -15.43 -23.83
C PRO A 94 -8.71 -13.89 -23.72
N THR A 95 -9.92 -13.32 -23.63
CA THR A 95 -10.13 -11.86 -23.73
C THR A 95 -9.53 -11.06 -22.57
N GLY A 96 -9.36 -11.66 -21.39
CA GLY A 96 -8.83 -10.97 -20.22
C GLY A 96 -7.38 -10.50 -20.39
N ARG A 97 -6.53 -11.31 -21.05
CA ARG A 97 -5.11 -10.94 -21.27
C ARG A 97 -4.95 -9.81 -22.27
N THR A 98 -5.67 -9.86 -23.37
CA THR A 98 -5.65 -8.81 -24.39
C THR A 98 -6.21 -7.51 -23.85
N ALA A 99 -7.30 -7.57 -23.08
CA ALA A 99 -7.86 -6.40 -22.41
C ALA A 99 -6.89 -5.82 -21.38
N ALA A 100 -6.28 -6.65 -20.52
CA ALA A 100 -5.31 -6.18 -19.52
C ALA A 100 -4.08 -5.53 -20.15
N ARG A 101 -3.59 -6.06 -21.28
CA ARG A 101 -2.48 -5.45 -22.03
C ARG A 101 -2.88 -4.14 -22.69
N ALA A 102 -4.01 -4.09 -23.38
CA ALA A 102 -4.51 -2.86 -23.99
C ALA A 102 -4.72 -1.75 -22.94
N LEU A 103 -5.23 -2.13 -21.76
CA LEU A 103 -5.39 -1.23 -20.61
C LEU A 103 -4.03 -0.74 -20.06
N ALA A 104 -3.02 -1.60 -19.99
CA ALA A 104 -1.67 -1.20 -19.58
C ALA A 104 -0.98 -0.28 -20.59
N GLU A 105 -1.23 -0.48 -21.89
CA GLU A 105 -0.71 0.36 -22.97
C GLU A 105 -1.36 1.75 -22.97
N ALA A 106 -2.65 1.83 -22.64
CA ALA A 106 -3.38 3.09 -22.56
C ALA A 106 -2.85 4.03 -21.45
N GLY A 107 -2.24 3.49 -20.39
CA GLY A 107 -1.65 4.29 -19.30
C GLY A 107 -2.67 5.05 -18.46
N ASP A 108 -3.96 4.70 -18.55
CA ASP A 108 -5.03 5.35 -17.82
C ASP A 108 -4.98 4.98 -16.31
N PRO A 109 -4.99 5.96 -15.38
CA PRO A 109 -5.01 5.70 -13.94
C PRO A 109 -6.22 4.87 -13.49
N HIS A 110 -7.38 5.02 -14.12
CA HIS A 110 -8.57 4.23 -13.81
C HIS A 110 -8.42 2.78 -14.24
N ALA A 111 -7.76 2.55 -15.38
CA ALA A 111 -7.41 1.22 -15.84
C ALA A 111 -6.44 0.54 -14.86
N ALA A 112 -5.44 1.27 -14.38
CA ALA A 112 -4.51 0.78 -13.37
C ALA A 112 -5.22 0.38 -12.06
N ALA A 113 -6.20 1.19 -11.61
CA ALA A 113 -7.02 0.85 -10.43
C ALA A 113 -7.78 -0.47 -10.62
N ALA A 114 -8.39 -0.68 -11.80
CA ALA A 114 -9.08 -1.93 -12.12
C ALA A 114 -8.11 -3.13 -12.16
N LEU A 115 -6.90 -2.95 -12.70
CA LEU A 115 -5.87 -3.99 -12.73
C LEU A 115 -5.39 -4.35 -11.33
N VAL A 116 -5.21 -3.38 -10.42
CA VAL A 116 -4.84 -3.66 -9.02
C VAL A 116 -5.90 -4.54 -8.34
N LEU A 117 -7.17 -4.20 -8.49
CA LEU A 117 -8.27 -5.00 -7.93
C LEU A 117 -8.38 -6.38 -8.59
N ALA A 118 -8.13 -6.47 -9.90
CA ALA A 118 -8.10 -7.74 -10.62
C ALA A 118 -6.92 -8.63 -10.16
N ALA A 119 -5.78 -8.04 -9.82
CA ALA A 119 -4.63 -8.76 -9.28
C ALA A 119 -4.89 -9.27 -7.85
N THR A 120 -5.62 -8.54 -7.01
CA THR A 120 -5.93 -8.99 -5.64
C THR A 120 -7.09 -9.98 -5.58
N GLU A 121 -8.20 -9.70 -6.26
CA GLU A 121 -9.46 -10.44 -6.13
C GLU A 121 -9.74 -11.42 -7.29
N GLY A 122 -8.99 -11.31 -8.40
CA GLY A 122 -9.20 -12.13 -9.58
C GLY A 122 -8.82 -13.60 -9.40
N ASP A 123 -9.37 -14.45 -10.28
CA ASP A 123 -8.92 -15.83 -10.43
C ASP A 123 -7.43 -15.90 -10.84
N ARG A 124 -6.84 -17.10 -10.78
CA ARG A 124 -5.39 -17.27 -11.02
C ARG A 124 -4.94 -16.73 -12.38
N ALA A 125 -5.75 -16.91 -13.43
CA ALA A 125 -5.41 -16.48 -14.77
C ALA A 125 -5.54 -14.95 -14.94
N THR A 126 -6.61 -14.37 -14.42
CA THR A 126 -6.85 -12.91 -14.42
C THR A 126 -5.80 -12.19 -13.60
N ARG A 127 -5.45 -12.74 -12.44
CA ARG A 127 -4.42 -12.20 -11.57
C ARG A 127 -3.06 -12.15 -12.26
N GLN A 128 -2.63 -13.26 -12.84
CA GLN A 128 -1.36 -13.30 -13.57
C GLN A 128 -1.34 -12.27 -14.73
N ALA A 129 -2.44 -12.18 -15.50
CA ALA A 129 -2.56 -11.21 -16.58
C ALA A 129 -2.50 -9.75 -16.07
N ALA A 130 -3.18 -9.47 -14.95
CA ALA A 130 -3.20 -8.16 -14.32
C ALA A 130 -1.84 -7.80 -13.72
N GLU A 131 -1.13 -8.76 -13.12
CA GLU A 131 0.23 -8.59 -12.60
C GLU A 131 1.22 -8.24 -13.73
N GLU A 132 1.20 -8.98 -14.84
CA GLU A 132 2.01 -8.67 -16.02
C GLU A 132 1.72 -7.26 -16.56
N ALA A 133 0.45 -6.88 -16.64
CA ALA A 133 0.00 -5.57 -17.08
C ALA A 133 0.44 -4.45 -16.12
N LEU A 134 0.30 -4.64 -14.80
CA LEU A 134 0.73 -3.68 -13.78
C LEU A 134 2.23 -3.44 -13.78
N ALA A 135 3.03 -4.47 -14.06
CA ALA A 135 4.49 -4.35 -14.10
C ALA A 135 4.94 -3.38 -15.21
N LEU A 136 4.15 -3.26 -16.29
CA LEU A 136 4.38 -2.32 -17.39
C LEU A 136 3.77 -0.95 -17.13
N ALA A 137 2.58 -0.91 -16.52
CA ALA A 137 1.83 0.33 -16.31
C ALA A 137 2.38 1.18 -15.16
N LEU A 138 2.67 0.58 -14.00
CA LEU A 138 3.05 1.32 -12.78
C LEU A 138 4.27 2.25 -12.94
N PRO A 139 5.36 1.85 -13.64
CA PRO A 139 6.51 2.73 -13.84
C PRO A 139 6.19 3.96 -14.69
N ARG A 140 5.14 3.91 -15.52
CA ARG A 140 4.74 4.99 -16.44
C ARG A 140 3.79 6.01 -15.79
N LEU A 141 3.14 5.64 -14.68
CA LEU A 141 2.19 6.52 -14.01
C LEU A 141 2.93 7.65 -13.26
N SER A 142 2.45 8.88 -13.47
CA SER A 142 2.89 10.04 -12.70
C SER A 142 2.34 9.97 -11.27
N GLU A 143 2.91 10.77 -10.37
CA GLU A 143 2.41 10.86 -8.99
C GLU A 143 0.97 11.37 -8.93
N GLU A 144 0.60 12.32 -9.79
CA GLU A 144 -0.77 12.84 -9.92
C GLU A 144 -1.75 11.75 -10.35
N SER A 145 -1.42 10.98 -11.39
CA SER A 145 -2.26 9.86 -11.84
C SER A 145 -2.38 8.76 -10.78
N LEU A 146 -1.34 8.53 -9.99
CA LEU A 146 -1.42 7.62 -8.86
C LEU A 146 -2.30 8.19 -7.74
N GLN A 147 -2.32 9.51 -7.52
CA GLN A 147 -3.26 10.14 -6.59
C GLN A 147 -4.72 10.09 -7.07
N GLU A 148 -4.97 9.76 -8.34
CA GLU A 148 -6.31 9.48 -8.86
C GLU A 148 -6.72 8.01 -8.70
N LEU A 149 -5.81 7.11 -8.30
CA LEU A 149 -6.21 5.74 -7.93
C LEU A 149 -7.28 5.83 -6.83
N GLY A 150 -8.41 5.16 -7.00
CA GLY A 150 -9.43 5.08 -5.95
C GLY A 150 -8.85 4.53 -4.64
N SER A 151 -9.47 4.90 -3.51
CA SER A 151 -9.10 4.40 -2.16
C SER A 151 -8.96 2.87 -2.14
N ASP A 152 -9.89 2.19 -2.79
CA ASP A 152 -9.98 0.72 -2.82
C ASP A 152 -8.72 0.10 -3.46
N ALA A 153 -8.23 0.69 -4.56
CA ALA A 153 -7.01 0.24 -5.21
C ALA A 153 -5.76 0.55 -4.36
N ARG A 154 -5.70 1.72 -3.70
CA ARG A 154 -4.59 2.06 -2.81
C ARG A 154 -4.52 1.13 -1.59
N GLU A 155 -5.65 0.73 -1.05
CA GLU A 155 -5.74 -0.23 0.04
C GLU A 155 -5.37 -1.66 -0.39
N ALA A 156 -5.60 -2.00 -1.66
CA ALA A 156 -5.24 -3.28 -2.25
C ALA A 156 -3.75 -3.40 -2.62
N LEU A 157 -3.05 -2.30 -2.91
CA LEU A 157 -1.62 -2.31 -3.30
C LEU A 157 -0.71 -3.03 -2.27
N PRO A 158 -0.80 -2.78 -0.95
CA PRO A 158 0.01 -3.51 0.04
C PRO A 158 -0.25 -5.02 0.04
N ALA A 159 -1.45 -5.47 -0.30
CA ALA A 159 -1.78 -6.90 -0.37
C ALA A 159 -1.05 -7.58 -1.53
N LEU A 160 -0.76 -6.83 -2.61
CA LEU A 160 0.03 -7.35 -3.71
C LEU A 160 1.45 -7.68 -3.28
N LEU A 161 2.08 -6.98 -2.33
CA LEU A 161 3.45 -7.33 -1.87
C LEU A 161 3.60 -8.80 -1.40
N ALA A 162 2.51 -9.48 -1.05
CA ALA A 162 2.51 -10.88 -0.65
C ALA A 162 2.52 -11.90 -1.82
N SER A 163 2.23 -11.50 -3.06
CA SER A 163 1.92 -12.44 -4.15
C SER A 163 2.82 -12.38 -5.38
N LEU A 164 3.87 -11.55 -5.42
CA LEU A 164 4.41 -11.10 -6.71
C LEU A 164 5.80 -11.60 -7.09
N ASP A 165 5.99 -11.61 -8.40
CA ASP A 165 7.27 -11.65 -9.08
C ASP A 165 8.09 -10.37 -8.80
N GLY A 166 9.42 -10.49 -8.71
CA GLY A 166 10.33 -9.43 -8.27
C GLY A 166 10.24 -8.13 -9.06
N ARG A 167 10.07 -8.19 -10.39
CA ARG A 167 9.92 -6.97 -11.23
C ARG A 167 8.68 -6.16 -10.86
N LEU A 168 7.55 -6.84 -10.73
CA LEU A 168 6.31 -6.20 -10.31
C LEU A 168 6.42 -5.68 -8.88
N LEU A 169 7.11 -6.43 -8.01
CA LEU A 169 7.31 -6.03 -6.62
C LEU A 169 8.12 -4.73 -6.53
N VAL A 170 9.17 -4.54 -7.33
CA VAL A 170 9.89 -3.26 -7.45
C VAL A 170 8.95 -2.14 -7.94
N ALA A 171 8.14 -2.40 -8.96
CA ALA A 171 7.20 -1.41 -9.50
C ALA A 171 6.14 -1.00 -8.47
N VAL A 172 5.58 -1.96 -7.73
CA VAL A 172 4.62 -1.72 -6.65
C VAL A 172 5.27 -0.96 -5.50
N LEU A 173 6.50 -1.31 -5.09
CA LEU A 173 7.22 -0.58 -4.04
C LEU A 173 7.48 0.88 -4.44
N ARG A 174 7.89 1.15 -5.68
CA ARG A 174 8.06 2.52 -6.19
C ARG A 174 6.72 3.28 -6.23
N ALA A 175 5.64 2.63 -6.65
CA ALA A 175 4.31 3.23 -6.65
C ALA A 175 3.79 3.52 -5.23
N LEU A 176 4.03 2.61 -4.29
CA LEU A 176 3.75 2.81 -2.86
C LEU A 176 4.62 3.92 -2.26
N GLY A 177 5.88 4.02 -2.65
CA GLY A 177 6.75 5.15 -2.29
C GLY A 177 6.10 6.47 -2.71
N LYS A 178 5.56 6.58 -3.92
CA LYS A 178 4.92 7.81 -4.41
C LYS A 178 3.59 8.15 -3.74
N VAL A 179 2.69 7.18 -3.55
CA VAL A 179 1.28 7.46 -3.18
C VAL A 179 0.77 6.71 -1.96
N GLY A 180 1.57 5.79 -1.41
CA GLY A 180 1.16 5.02 -0.24
C GLY A 180 0.91 5.91 0.98
N GLY A 181 -0.08 5.50 1.77
CA GLY A 181 -0.35 6.10 3.09
C GLY A 181 0.34 5.34 4.22
N SER A 182 0.09 5.77 5.46
CA SER A 182 0.63 5.15 6.68
C SER A 182 0.34 3.64 6.78
N ARG A 183 -0.76 3.16 6.17
CA ARG A 183 -1.10 1.73 6.12
C ARG A 183 -0.12 0.87 5.33
N ALA A 184 0.65 1.45 4.40
CA ALA A 184 1.63 0.72 3.60
C ALA A 184 2.95 0.46 4.35
N ILE A 185 3.30 1.32 5.31
CA ILE A 185 4.55 1.26 6.10
C ILE A 185 4.84 -0.13 6.66
N PRO A 186 3.93 -0.80 7.41
CA PRO A 186 4.23 -2.11 7.98
C PRO A 186 4.45 -3.18 6.90
N ALA A 187 3.82 -3.06 5.73
CA ALA A 187 4.02 -4.00 4.64
C ALA A 187 5.37 -3.80 3.94
N VAL A 188 5.74 -2.55 3.64
CA VAL A 188 7.02 -2.21 3.02
C VAL A 188 8.18 -2.50 3.98
N ARG A 189 8.04 -2.18 5.27
CA ARG A 189 9.03 -2.46 6.31
C ARG A 189 9.36 -3.95 6.40
N ARG A 190 8.35 -4.82 6.39
CA ARG A 190 8.55 -6.28 6.36
C ARG A 190 9.38 -6.74 5.16
N VAL A 191 9.24 -6.10 3.99
CA VAL A 191 10.02 -6.43 2.79
C VAL A 191 11.45 -5.90 2.92
N ALA A 192 11.64 -4.68 3.44
CA ALA A 192 12.95 -4.05 3.60
C ALA A 192 13.83 -4.78 4.64
N GLU A 193 13.23 -5.20 5.74
CA GLU A 193 13.90 -5.88 6.86
C GLU A 193 14.10 -7.38 6.63
N SER A 194 13.41 -7.98 5.65
CA SER A 194 13.51 -9.41 5.43
C SER A 194 14.94 -9.78 4.99
N PRO A 195 15.64 -10.68 5.74
CA PRO A 195 16.99 -11.13 5.38
C PRO A 195 16.97 -12.04 4.14
N ALA A 196 15.82 -12.65 3.85
CA ALA A 196 15.59 -13.54 2.72
C ALA A 196 14.39 -13.04 1.91
N PRO A 197 14.23 -13.44 0.64
CA PRO A 197 12.99 -13.20 -0.10
C PRO A 197 11.77 -13.65 0.74
N PRO A 198 10.61 -12.96 0.68
CA PRO A 198 9.48 -13.09 1.61
C PRO A 198 8.74 -14.45 1.56
N GLY A 199 9.37 -15.50 1.05
CA GLY A 199 8.85 -16.87 1.02
C GLY A 199 9.17 -17.71 2.26
N ASP A 200 10.07 -17.29 3.14
CA ASP A 200 10.93 -18.28 3.80
C ASP A 200 10.36 -19.08 4.98
N LEU A 201 9.09 -18.89 5.39
CA LEU A 201 8.47 -19.80 6.39
C LEU A 201 7.02 -20.17 6.06
N ARG A 202 6.14 -19.20 5.75
CA ARG A 202 4.73 -19.49 5.42
C ARG A 202 4.48 -19.88 3.96
N ALA A 203 5.40 -19.58 3.04
CA ALA A 203 5.26 -20.00 1.64
C ALA A 203 5.88 -21.38 1.39
N LEU A 204 6.90 -21.76 2.17
CA LEU A 204 7.36 -23.16 2.27
C LEU A 204 6.24 -24.09 2.72
N ALA A 205 5.47 -23.71 3.73
CA ALA A 205 4.30 -24.48 4.19
C ALA A 205 3.17 -24.63 3.15
N ARG A 206 3.14 -23.81 2.09
CA ARG A 206 2.10 -23.84 1.04
C ARG A 206 2.59 -24.25 -0.34
N GLY A 207 3.79 -24.83 -0.45
CA GLY A 207 4.30 -25.37 -1.72
C GLY A 207 4.60 -24.32 -2.80
N ARG A 208 4.73 -23.04 -2.43
CA ARG A 208 4.90 -21.94 -3.41
C ARG A 208 6.37 -21.65 -3.77
N TRP A 209 7.31 -22.47 -3.27
CA TRP A 209 8.77 -22.32 -3.46
C TRP A 209 9.21 -22.29 -4.94
N ARG A 210 8.50 -22.98 -5.84
CA ARG A 210 8.84 -23.01 -7.28
C ARG A 210 8.77 -21.65 -7.98
N GLN A 211 7.97 -20.72 -7.46
CA GLN A 211 7.85 -19.38 -8.07
C GLN A 211 9.02 -18.48 -7.67
N TRP A 212 9.54 -18.63 -6.44
CA TRP A 212 10.60 -17.79 -5.88
C TRP A 212 12.00 -18.18 -6.34
N HIS A 213 12.23 -19.47 -6.64
CA HIS A 213 13.52 -19.94 -7.19
C HIS A 213 13.90 -19.28 -8.52
N ARG A 214 12.97 -18.57 -9.18
CA ARG A 214 13.27 -17.80 -10.40
C ARG A 214 13.85 -16.41 -10.15
N LEU A 215 13.76 -15.89 -8.93
CA LEU A 215 14.41 -14.61 -8.60
C LEU A 215 15.88 -14.89 -8.34
N SER A 216 16.74 -14.37 -9.23
CA SER A 216 18.18 -14.37 -8.96
C SER A 216 18.48 -13.55 -7.70
N HIS A 217 19.52 -13.91 -6.94
CA HIS A 217 19.97 -13.13 -5.79
C HIS A 217 20.11 -11.62 -6.10
N TYR A 218 20.47 -11.29 -7.34
CA TYR A 218 20.58 -9.92 -7.83
C TYR A 218 19.24 -9.16 -7.82
N GLN A 219 18.14 -9.80 -8.21
CA GLN A 219 16.81 -9.16 -8.22
C GLN A 219 16.29 -8.91 -6.80
N TRP A 220 16.71 -9.72 -5.83
CA TRP A 220 16.30 -9.54 -4.45
C TRP A 220 16.93 -8.30 -3.80
N GLU A 221 18.20 -8.00 -4.07
CA GLU A 221 18.82 -6.77 -3.58
C GLU A 221 18.21 -5.51 -4.21
N GLU A 222 17.81 -5.57 -5.49
CA GLU A 222 17.06 -4.47 -6.11
C GLU A 222 15.72 -4.23 -5.41
N VAL A 223 14.99 -5.31 -5.10
CA VAL A 223 13.75 -5.25 -4.32
C VAL A 223 13.97 -4.62 -2.94
N ARG A 224 14.98 -5.05 -2.20
CA ARG A 224 15.27 -4.50 -0.86
C ARG A 224 15.65 -3.03 -0.94
N THR A 225 16.43 -2.65 -1.93
CA THR A 225 16.83 -1.26 -2.15
C THR A 225 15.60 -0.39 -2.44
N ALA A 226 14.73 -0.84 -3.34
CA ALA A 226 13.46 -0.16 -3.63
C ALA A 226 12.54 -0.10 -2.39
N ALA A 227 12.51 -1.14 -1.56
CA ALA A 227 11.71 -1.18 -0.34
C ALA A 227 12.21 -0.18 0.71
N ARG A 228 13.54 -0.07 0.90
CA ARG A 228 14.13 0.91 1.82
C ARG A 228 13.87 2.35 1.36
N GLN A 229 14.00 2.62 0.06
CA GLN A 229 13.68 3.92 -0.53
C GLN A 229 12.21 4.27 -0.30
N ALA A 230 11.30 3.37 -0.66
CA ALA A 230 9.87 3.57 -0.46
C ALA A 230 9.51 3.74 1.03
N LEU A 231 10.18 3.02 1.94
CA LEU A 231 9.96 3.16 3.38
C LEU A 231 10.33 4.56 3.87
N ALA A 232 11.50 5.07 3.48
CA ALA A 232 11.94 6.41 3.86
C ALA A 232 10.96 7.48 3.38
N GLU A 233 10.53 7.39 2.12
CA GLU A 233 9.54 8.29 1.52
C GLU A 233 8.17 8.24 2.24
N LEU A 234 7.73 7.06 2.64
CA LEU A 234 6.47 6.88 3.37
C LEU A 234 6.53 7.45 4.79
N GLU A 235 7.65 7.22 5.50
CA GLU A 235 7.86 7.75 6.86
C GLU A 235 7.97 9.28 6.85
N ASP A 236 8.64 9.86 5.87
CA ASP A 236 8.73 11.30 5.70
C ASP A 236 7.36 11.93 5.40
N ARG A 237 6.56 11.31 4.51
CA ARG A 237 5.18 11.76 4.26
C ARG A 237 4.30 11.63 5.49
N GLU A 238 4.42 10.54 6.25
CA GLU A 238 3.66 10.39 7.51
C GLU A 238 4.07 11.46 8.52
N ARG A 239 5.37 11.75 8.64
CA ARG A 239 5.88 12.83 9.50
C ARG A 239 5.31 14.19 9.07
N GLN A 240 5.32 14.49 7.77
CA GLN A 240 4.73 15.72 7.22
C GLN A 240 3.22 15.80 7.47
N ALA A 241 2.49 14.69 7.29
CA ALA A 241 1.06 14.63 7.57
C ALA A 241 0.76 14.88 9.04
N ARG A 242 1.54 14.28 9.96
CA ARG A 242 1.45 14.53 11.41
C ARG A 242 1.71 16.01 11.73
N LEU A 243 2.81 16.58 11.21
CA LEU A 243 3.12 18.01 11.41
C LEU A 243 1.98 18.90 10.90
N ARG A 244 1.42 18.64 9.71
CA ARG A 244 0.26 19.36 9.19
C ARG A 244 -0.95 19.26 10.11
N THR A 245 -1.27 18.07 10.62
CA THR A 245 -2.39 17.89 11.55
C THR A 245 -2.15 18.56 12.91
N THR A 246 -0.90 18.64 13.37
CA THR A 246 -0.55 19.33 14.62
C THR A 246 -0.62 20.85 14.47
N LEU A 247 -0.16 21.39 13.33
CA LEU A 247 -0.22 22.82 13.03
C LEU A 247 -1.63 23.31 12.70
N LEU A 248 -2.47 22.41 12.17
CA LEU A 248 -3.86 22.70 11.80
C LEU A 248 -4.89 22.22 12.81
N ARG A 249 -4.48 21.69 13.98
CA ARG A 249 -5.35 21.81 15.14
C ARG A 249 -5.44 23.31 15.36
N PRO A 250 -6.57 23.96 15.05
CA PRO A 250 -6.75 25.32 15.53
C PRO A 250 -6.52 25.22 17.03
N ALA A 251 -6.07 26.29 17.66
CA ALA A 251 -6.45 26.46 19.04
C ALA A 251 -7.98 26.62 19.08
N THR A 252 -8.74 25.55 18.80
CA THR A 252 -9.85 25.17 19.64
C THR A 252 -9.22 24.84 20.99
N ALA A 253 -8.68 25.88 21.64
CA ALA A 253 -9.13 26.17 22.96
C ALA A 253 -10.63 25.98 22.85
N GLU A 254 -11.12 24.85 23.35
CA GLU A 254 -12.35 24.90 24.09
C GLU A 254 -12.16 26.11 25.01
N ALA A 255 -12.58 27.28 24.53
CA ALA A 255 -13.27 28.22 25.35
C ALA A 255 -14.52 27.48 25.84
N GLY A 256 -14.30 26.48 26.70
CA GLY A 256 -14.95 26.50 27.97
C GLY A 256 -14.77 27.94 28.41
N SER A 257 -15.83 28.71 28.22
CA SER A 257 -16.14 29.87 29.01
C SER A 257 -16.23 29.42 30.46
N GLU A 258 -15.15 28.86 31.00
CA GLU A 258 -14.84 28.96 32.40
C GLU A 258 -14.60 30.45 32.60
N PRO A 259 -15.49 31.12 33.35
CA PRO A 259 -15.36 32.54 33.59
C PRO A 259 -14.01 32.76 34.27
N LEU A 260 -13.08 33.40 33.55
CA LEU A 260 -11.87 34.02 34.11
C LEU A 260 -12.19 35.10 35.16
N LEU A 261 -13.47 35.32 35.45
CA LEU A 261 -13.95 35.88 36.70
C LEU A 261 -14.06 34.75 37.72
N ARG A 262 -12.96 34.44 38.41
CA ARG A 262 -13.11 34.00 39.80
C ARG A 262 -13.76 35.18 40.53
N PRO A 263 -15.01 35.06 41.03
CA PRO A 263 -15.48 36.07 41.97
C PRO A 263 -14.45 36.13 43.10
N ALA A 264 -14.02 37.35 43.44
CA ALA A 264 -13.34 37.62 44.69
C ALA A 264 -14.34 37.36 45.82
N ALA A 265 -14.66 36.09 46.07
CA ALA A 265 -15.37 35.67 47.26
C ALA A 265 -14.34 35.62 48.38
N ASP A 266 -14.33 36.72 49.14
CA ASP A 266 -14.19 36.73 50.58
C ASP A 266 -13.24 35.68 51.16
N ALA A 267 -11.96 36.04 51.16
CA ALA A 267 -11.09 35.64 52.26
C ALA A 267 -11.60 36.35 53.53
N CYS A 268 -12.40 35.65 54.34
CA CYS A 268 -12.56 35.99 55.75
C CYS A 268 -11.57 35.14 56.57
N PRO A 269 -10.84 35.74 57.52
CA PRO A 269 -9.67 35.13 58.15
C PRO A 269 -10.03 34.42 59.45
N GLU A 270 -9.76 33.13 59.57
CA GLU A 270 -9.82 32.42 60.85
C GLU A 270 -8.70 31.37 60.95
N ASN A 271 -7.46 31.82 61.14
CA ASN A 271 -6.58 31.33 62.21
C ASN A 271 -5.16 31.94 62.14
N PRO A 272 -4.87 33.02 62.90
CA PRO A 272 -3.53 33.59 62.99
C PRO A 272 -2.52 32.75 63.79
N LEU A 273 -2.85 31.53 64.25
CA LEU A 273 -1.96 30.70 65.07
C LEU A 273 -1.34 29.48 64.34
N GLN A 274 -1.63 29.25 63.05
CA GLN A 274 -1.03 28.14 62.30
C GLN A 274 0.29 28.45 61.59
N LEU A 275 0.80 29.70 61.69
CA LEU A 275 2.03 30.13 61.01
C LEU A 275 3.32 29.93 61.82
N LEU A 276 3.29 29.17 62.92
CA LEU A 276 4.47 28.84 63.72
C LEU A 276 4.60 27.33 63.96
N ARG A 277 4.57 26.52 62.88
CA ARG A 277 5.25 25.22 62.93
C ARG A 277 6.61 25.33 62.24
N PRO A 278 7.72 25.17 62.98
CA PRO A 278 9.06 25.20 62.39
C PRO A 278 9.20 24.05 61.38
N ALA A 279 9.67 24.39 60.18
CA ALA A 279 10.12 23.43 59.19
C ALA A 279 11.42 22.77 59.68
N GLY A 280 11.26 21.79 60.56
CA GLY A 280 12.34 20.98 61.08
C GLY A 280 11.95 19.51 60.95
N ASN A 281 12.73 18.80 60.12
CA ASN A 281 13.19 17.42 60.30
C ASN A 281 12.87 16.51 59.11
N GLY A 282 13.92 16.35 58.29
CA GLY A 282 14.48 15.04 57.96
C GLY A 282 13.53 14.02 57.34
N GLN A 283 13.44 14.03 56.02
CA GLN A 283 13.14 12.81 55.29
C GLN A 283 14.45 12.30 54.68
N THR A 284 15.06 11.38 55.40
CA THR A 284 16.19 10.54 55.01
C THR A 284 15.81 9.69 53.79
N PRO A 285 16.70 9.55 52.79
CA PRO A 285 16.56 8.53 51.75
C PRO A 285 16.99 7.18 52.33
N GLY A 286 16.03 6.34 52.76
CA GLY A 286 16.25 4.89 52.87
C GLY A 286 16.11 4.30 51.46
N GLU A 287 17.08 3.60 50.87
CA GLU A 287 17.92 2.50 51.38
C GLU A 287 17.07 1.29 51.79
N GLY A 288 17.22 0.22 51.00
CA GLY A 288 16.36 -0.97 50.93
C GLY A 288 16.25 -1.42 49.46
N ALA A 289 17.33 -1.84 48.80
CA ALA A 289 17.96 -3.16 48.94
C ALA A 289 16.93 -4.30 48.78
N ALA A 290 16.87 -4.91 47.61
CA ALA A 290 17.19 -6.33 47.39
C ALA A 290 16.72 -6.81 46.01
N ASP A 291 17.68 -7.38 45.28
CA ASP A 291 17.52 -8.64 44.55
C ASP A 291 16.71 -8.64 43.23
N HIS A 292 17.42 -8.45 42.11
CA HIS A 292 17.36 -9.34 40.95
C HIS A 292 18.50 -8.98 39.99
N ALA A 293 19.67 -9.56 40.27
CA ALA A 293 20.78 -9.63 39.34
C ALA A 293 20.53 -10.79 38.38
N GLU A 294 20.04 -10.51 37.17
CA GLU A 294 20.20 -11.44 36.05
C GLU A 294 21.55 -11.19 35.34
N PRO A 295 22.31 -12.25 35.03
CA PRO A 295 23.66 -12.15 34.51
C PRO A 295 23.66 -11.77 33.02
N ILE A 296 24.34 -10.67 32.70
CA ILE A 296 24.75 -10.33 31.34
C ILE A 296 25.93 -11.24 30.97
N PRO A 297 25.84 -12.13 29.95
CA PRO A 297 27.01 -12.83 29.46
C PRO A 297 27.92 -11.86 28.70
N ARG A 298 29.08 -11.61 29.33
CA ARG A 298 30.28 -10.99 28.75
C ARG A 298 30.87 -11.89 27.66
N THR A 299 31.09 -11.28 26.49
CA THR A 299 32.29 -11.36 25.65
C THR A 299 32.93 -12.74 25.39
N LEU A 300 32.81 -13.18 24.14
CA LEU A 300 33.93 -13.78 23.38
C LEU A 300 34.15 -12.84 22.18
N ALA A 301 35.23 -12.06 22.20
CA ALA A 301 36.51 -12.44 21.57
C ALA A 301 36.32 -12.58 20.05
N ALA A 302 36.59 -11.52 19.29
CA ALA A 302 37.90 -11.28 18.69
C ALA A 302 38.19 -12.29 17.56
N GLU A 303 37.85 -11.91 16.33
CA GLU A 303 38.59 -12.37 15.16
C GLU A 303 38.60 -11.26 14.10
N GLU A 304 39.67 -10.48 14.20
CA GLU A 304 40.21 -9.61 13.18
C GLU A 304 40.97 -10.49 12.17
N PRO A 305 40.74 -10.36 10.86
CA PRO A 305 41.82 -10.67 9.93
C PRO A 305 42.14 -9.45 9.06
N ALA A 306 43.29 -8.88 9.40
CA ALA A 306 44.40 -8.58 8.51
C ALA A 306 44.08 -8.37 7.01
N ALA A 307 44.40 -7.13 6.60
CA ALA A 307 44.88 -6.70 5.31
C ALA A 307 45.41 -7.80 4.36
N ASN A 308 44.91 -7.78 3.13
CA ASN A 308 45.61 -8.34 1.98
C ASN A 308 45.65 -7.32 0.83
N PRO A 309 46.77 -6.59 0.63
CA PRO A 309 47.05 -5.89 -0.61
C PRO A 309 48.07 -6.66 -1.45
N ALA A 310 47.58 -7.51 -2.35
CA ALA A 310 48.32 -8.02 -3.49
C ALA A 310 47.50 -7.64 -4.75
N ALA A 311 47.88 -6.70 -5.61
CA ALA A 311 49.11 -6.63 -6.40
C ALA A 311 49.36 -7.88 -7.26
N ALA A 312 48.56 -8.02 -8.33
CA ALA A 312 48.89 -8.64 -9.62
C ALA A 312 47.65 -8.44 -10.52
N GLY A 313 47.66 -7.69 -11.61
CA GLY A 313 48.46 -7.96 -12.81
C GLY A 313 47.55 -8.59 -13.87
N SER A 314 47.02 -7.79 -14.80
CA SER A 314 46.49 -8.23 -16.10
C SER A 314 46.19 -6.97 -16.92
N THR A 315 47.15 -6.46 -17.69
CA THR A 315 47.18 -6.59 -19.17
C THR A 315 45.79 -6.29 -19.77
N GLY A 316 45.56 -5.13 -20.40
CA GLY A 316 46.25 -4.71 -21.60
C GLY A 316 45.65 -5.44 -22.80
N THR A 317 44.60 -4.90 -23.41
CA THR A 317 44.26 -5.21 -24.81
C THR A 317 43.63 -3.99 -25.44
N ALA A 318 44.50 -3.21 -26.09
CA ALA A 318 44.12 -2.35 -27.18
C ALA A 318 43.65 -3.25 -28.34
N ALA A 319 42.42 -3.09 -28.79
CA ALA A 319 41.98 -3.57 -30.09
C ALA A 319 41.68 -2.33 -30.94
N ALA A 320 42.68 -1.97 -31.73
CA ALA A 320 42.49 -1.25 -32.98
C ALA A 320 41.87 -2.19 -34.03
N GLY A 321 41.13 -1.60 -34.97
CA GLY A 321 40.61 -2.24 -36.17
C GLY A 321 39.12 -1.94 -36.31
N GLY A 322 38.65 -1.30 -37.38
CA GLY A 322 39.28 -0.78 -38.59
C GLY A 322 38.20 -0.01 -39.37
#